data_AF-A0A1Q9LTI9-F1
#
_entry.id   AF-A0A1Q9LTI9-F1
#
_cell.length_a   1.000
_cell.length_b   1.000
_cell.length_c   1.000
_cell.angle_alpha   90.00
_cell.angle_beta   90.00
_cell.angle_gamma   90.00
#
_symmetry.space_group_name_H-M   'P 1'
#
loop_
_entity.id
_entity.type
_entity.pdbx_description
1 polymer ?
#
loop_
_entity_poly.entity_id
_entity_poly.type
_entity_poly.pdbx_seq_one_letter_code
_entity_poly.pdbx_strand_id
1 'polypeptide(L)'
;MIVDRWPDLPVLGHVTLPDLRDGGKLWTTLLDLSERLPADHVVIGGIMVYLHGVVCGRPLPRVTEDVDVLFDIQLAPSSLRDAVAVLGAMGYSLAPGSPRESSHRYLGPSGESIDVLAPRLDDFPPPDLTTTPPGRTIEVYGGREALRH
;
A
#
# COMPACT_ATOMS: atom_id res chain seq x y z
N MET A 1 -6.96 -13.38 15.85
CA MET A 1 -7.27 -12.11 16.54
C MET A 1 -6.14 -11.16 16.17
N ILE A 2 -6.43 -10.10 15.41
CA ILE A 2 -5.47 -9.24 14.67
C ILE A 2 -4.82 -8.16 15.58
N VAL A 3 -4.97 -8.27 16.90
CA VAL A 3 -4.73 -7.16 17.83
C VAL A 3 -3.25 -6.96 18.20
N ASP A 4 -2.38 -7.95 18.04
CA ASP A 4 -0.98 -7.86 18.49
C ASP A 4 -0.02 -7.31 17.43
N ARG A 5 -0.50 -6.98 16.22
CA ARG A 5 0.33 -6.51 15.09
C ARG A 5 0.47 -4.99 15.02
N TRP A 6 -0.43 -4.24 15.65
CA TRP A 6 -0.52 -2.80 15.46
C TRP A 6 -0.06 -2.07 16.73
N PRO A 7 0.81 -1.05 16.62
CA PRO A 7 1.17 -0.23 17.77
C PRO A 7 -0.07 0.44 18.38
N ASP A 8 0.00 0.81 19.67
CA ASP A 8 -1.03 1.58 20.37
C ASP A 8 -1.11 3.01 19.80
N LEU A 9 -1.71 3.15 18.60
CA LEU A 9 -1.89 4.41 17.91
C LEU A 9 -3.17 5.11 18.38
N PRO A 10 -3.19 6.46 18.44
CA PRO A 10 -4.40 7.19 18.74
C PRO A 10 -5.48 6.89 17.68
N VAL A 11 -6.60 6.33 18.13
CA VAL A 11 -7.77 6.11 17.28
C VAL A 11 -8.35 7.47 16.88
N LEU A 12 -8.31 7.79 15.60
CA LEU A 12 -8.80 9.06 15.05
C LEU A 12 -10.33 9.13 14.99
N GLY A 13 -10.99 7.97 14.96
CA GLY A 13 -12.45 7.84 14.96
C GLY A 13 -12.89 6.47 14.44
N HIS A 14 -14.21 6.29 14.36
CA HIS A 14 -14.83 5.07 13.82
C HIS A 14 -15.71 5.43 12.63
N VAL A 15 -15.73 4.56 11.63
CA VAL A 15 -16.52 4.74 10.41
C VAL A 15 -17.05 3.40 9.94
N THR A 16 -18.31 3.37 9.51
CA THR A 16 -18.82 2.24 8.72
C THR A 16 -18.21 2.34 7.32
N LEU A 17 -17.57 1.27 6.85
CA LEU A 17 -16.95 1.26 5.52
C LEU A 17 -17.96 1.74 4.47
N PRO A 18 -17.71 2.88 3.82
CA PRO A 18 -18.67 3.49 2.91
C PRO A 18 -18.70 2.74 1.58
N ASP A 19 -19.80 2.91 0.86
CA ASP A 19 -19.96 2.31 -0.45
C ASP A 19 -18.94 2.89 -1.43
N LEU A 20 -18.21 2.00 -2.09
CA LEU A 20 -17.27 2.33 -3.16
C LEU A 20 -17.90 2.03 -4.51
N ARG A 21 -17.41 2.71 -5.55
CA ARG A 21 -17.92 2.59 -6.93
C ARG A 21 -17.80 1.17 -7.50
N ASP A 22 -16.87 0.39 -6.99
CA ASP A 22 -16.60 -0.98 -7.40
C ASP A 22 -17.47 -2.03 -6.69
N GLY A 23 -18.44 -1.58 -5.87
CA GLY A 23 -19.29 -2.46 -5.06
C GLY A 23 -18.61 -3.00 -3.80
N GLY A 24 -17.57 -2.33 -3.30
CA GLY A 24 -16.85 -2.68 -2.07
C GLY A 24 -15.70 -3.68 -2.27
N LYS A 25 -15.31 -3.97 -3.51
CA LYS A 25 -14.23 -4.92 -3.80
C LYS A 25 -12.88 -4.45 -3.26
N LEU A 26 -12.59 -3.16 -3.34
CA LEU A 26 -11.39 -2.54 -2.80
C LEU A 26 -11.28 -2.76 -1.28
N TRP A 27 -12.40 -2.79 -0.54
CA TRP A 27 -12.37 -3.11 0.88
C TRP A 27 -11.95 -4.56 1.13
N THR A 28 -12.51 -5.50 0.38
CA THR A 28 -12.10 -6.91 0.47
C THR A 28 -10.61 -7.06 0.14
N THR A 29 -10.15 -6.43 -0.94
CA THR A 29 -8.74 -6.40 -1.33
C THR A 29 -7.85 -5.83 -0.22
N LEU A 30 -8.21 -4.69 0.37
CA LEU A 30 -7.46 -4.07 1.46
C LEU A 30 -7.35 -4.98 2.69
N LEU A 31 -8.46 -5.63 3.06
CA LEU A 31 -8.48 -6.55 4.18
C LEU A 31 -7.61 -7.78 3.90
N ASP A 32 -7.74 -8.40 2.72
CA ASP A 32 -6.91 -9.53 2.30
C ASP A 32 -5.41 -9.18 2.28
N LEU A 33 -5.07 -7.99 1.78
CA LEU A 33 -3.68 -7.51 1.76
C LEU A 33 -3.15 -7.28 3.17
N SER A 34 -3.93 -6.66 4.06
CA SER A 34 -3.52 -6.40 5.43
C SER A 34 -3.14 -7.68 6.20
N GLU A 35 -3.80 -8.79 5.88
CA GLU A 35 -3.54 -10.09 6.50
C GLU A 35 -2.29 -10.77 5.93
N ARG A 36 -2.02 -10.60 4.64
CA ARG A 36 -1.04 -11.41 3.89
C ARG A 36 0.28 -10.71 3.62
N LEU A 37 0.28 -9.39 3.49
CA LEU A 37 1.49 -8.62 3.22
C LEU A 37 2.47 -8.72 4.40
N PRO A 38 3.79 -8.57 4.14
CA PRO A 38 4.81 -8.49 5.17
C PRO A 38 4.46 -7.52 6.30
N ALA A 39 4.97 -7.76 7.51
CA ALA A 39 4.90 -6.76 8.58
C ALA A 39 5.57 -5.44 8.15
N ASP A 40 5.31 -4.37 8.90
CA ASP A 40 5.98 -3.07 8.69
C ASP A 40 5.64 -2.41 7.34
N HIS A 41 4.35 -2.37 7.04
CA HIS A 41 3.78 -1.61 5.93
C HIS A 41 2.65 -0.71 6.40
N VAL A 42 2.37 0.32 5.60
CA VAL A 42 1.25 1.24 5.82
C VAL A 42 0.51 1.47 4.51
N VAL A 43 -0.78 1.75 4.60
CA VAL A 43 -1.57 2.20 3.46
C VAL A 43 -1.51 3.73 3.40
N ILE A 44 -1.13 4.26 2.24
CA ILE A 44 -1.06 5.70 2.00
C ILE A 44 -2.04 6.11 0.89
N GLY A 45 -1.89 7.32 0.37
CA GLY A 45 -2.55 7.73 -0.87
C GLY A 45 -4.05 7.95 -0.74
N GLY A 46 -4.77 7.65 -1.82
CA GLY A 46 -6.17 8.06 -1.99
C GLY A 46 -7.12 7.46 -0.96
N ILE A 47 -6.94 6.17 -0.62
CA ILE A 47 -7.84 5.49 0.32
C ILE A 47 -7.61 5.96 1.76
N MET A 48 -6.37 6.24 2.13
CA MET A 48 -6.01 6.84 3.42
C MET A 48 -6.70 8.21 3.55
N VAL A 49 -6.51 9.11 2.58
CA VAL A 49 -7.17 10.44 2.56
C VAL A 49 -8.69 10.28 2.62
N TYR A 50 -9.22 9.27 1.92
CA TYR A 50 -10.64 9.01 1.88
C TYR A 50 -11.19 8.65 3.27
N LEU A 51 -10.57 7.67 3.95
CA LEU A 51 -10.95 7.29 5.31
C LEU A 51 -10.86 8.46 6.30
N HIS A 52 -9.80 9.26 6.23
CA HIS A 52 -9.67 10.47 7.06
C HIS A 52 -10.80 11.48 6.84
N GLY A 53 -11.21 11.68 5.58
CA GLY A 53 -12.31 12.59 5.25
C GLY A 53 -13.65 12.09 5.79
N VAL A 54 -13.94 10.78 5.66
CA VAL A 54 -15.20 10.21 6.16
C VAL A 54 -15.25 10.25 7.68
N VAL A 55 -14.14 9.96 8.38
CA VAL A 55 -14.04 10.14 9.84
C VAL A 55 -14.35 11.58 10.26
N CYS A 56 -13.93 12.56 9.46
CA CYS A 56 -14.21 13.98 9.69
C CYS A 56 -15.59 14.45 9.17
N GLY A 57 -16.46 13.55 8.68
CA GLY A 57 -17.76 13.90 8.11
C GLY A 57 -17.69 14.74 6.82
N ARG A 58 -16.58 14.68 6.07
CA ARG A 58 -16.39 15.44 4.84
C ARG A 58 -16.87 14.66 3.61
N PRO A 59 -17.69 15.28 2.73
CA PRO A 59 -18.02 14.67 1.44
C PRO A 59 -16.79 14.65 0.54
N LEU A 60 -16.45 13.50 0.00
CA LEU A 60 -15.27 13.34 -0.85
C LEU A 60 -15.65 13.12 -2.31
N PRO A 61 -15.08 13.91 -3.25
CA PRO A 61 -15.53 13.94 -4.64
C PRO A 61 -15.08 12.74 -5.48
N ARG A 62 -14.05 11.99 -5.07
CA ARG A 62 -13.50 10.88 -5.83
C ARG A 62 -13.15 9.71 -4.93
N VAL A 63 -13.63 8.53 -5.30
CA VAL A 63 -13.21 7.23 -4.77
C VAL A 63 -11.94 6.83 -5.53
N THR A 64 -10.88 6.47 -4.81
CA THR A 64 -9.66 5.90 -5.40
C THR A 64 -9.94 4.48 -5.87
N GLU A 65 -9.26 4.03 -6.94
CA GLU A 65 -9.45 2.68 -7.51
C GLU A 65 -8.21 1.80 -7.29
N ASP A 66 -7.15 2.37 -6.75
CA ASP A 66 -5.88 1.75 -6.43
C ASP A 66 -5.55 1.82 -4.93
N VAL A 67 -4.74 0.87 -4.49
CA VAL A 67 -4.19 0.81 -3.14
C VAL A 67 -2.70 1.11 -3.19
N ASP A 68 -2.29 2.16 -2.51
CA ASP A 68 -0.89 2.52 -2.33
C ASP A 68 -0.37 1.91 -1.02
N VAL A 69 0.59 0.99 -1.10
CA VAL A 69 1.21 0.37 0.08
C VAL A 69 2.67 0.75 0.16
N LEU A 70 3.04 1.40 1.26
CA LEU A 70 4.41 1.80 1.55
C LEU A 70 5.04 0.81 2.54
N PHE A 71 6.21 0.29 2.19
CA PHE A 71 6.93 -0.69 3.01
C PHE A 71 8.14 -0.06 3.72
N ASP A 72 8.37 -0.40 5.00
CA ASP A 72 9.57 0.01 5.71
C ASP A 72 10.78 -0.84 5.31
N ILE A 73 11.45 -0.41 4.24
CA ILE A 73 12.66 -1.07 3.73
C ILE A 73 13.90 -0.86 4.61
N GLN A 74 13.85 0.05 5.61
CA GLN A 74 14.93 0.18 6.58
C GLN A 74 14.84 -0.90 7.65
N LEU A 75 13.62 -1.13 8.14
CA LEU A 75 13.36 -2.16 9.14
C LEU A 75 13.37 -3.56 8.52
N ALA A 76 12.80 -3.70 7.31
CA ALA A 76 12.68 -4.95 6.58
C ALA A 76 13.20 -4.80 5.13
N PRO A 77 14.51 -4.96 4.87
CA PRO A 77 15.10 -4.76 3.54
C PRO A 77 14.59 -5.68 2.42
N SER A 78 13.95 -6.81 2.76
CA SER A 78 13.34 -7.72 1.77
C SER A 78 11.85 -7.46 1.50
N SER A 79 11.22 -6.55 2.26
CA SER A 79 9.76 -6.35 2.29
C SER A 79 9.14 -6.13 0.90
N LEU A 80 9.81 -5.42 0.00
CA LEU A 80 9.34 -5.23 -1.38
C LEU A 80 9.24 -6.54 -2.15
N ARG A 81 10.28 -7.38 -2.10
CA ARG A 81 10.27 -8.68 -2.79
C ARG A 81 9.28 -9.64 -2.16
N ASP A 82 9.19 -9.63 -0.83
CA ASP A 82 8.27 -10.47 -0.09
C ASP A 82 6.81 -10.09 -0.41
N ALA A 83 6.52 -8.79 -0.50
CA ALA A 83 5.22 -8.28 -0.94
C ALA A 83 4.89 -8.72 -2.37
N VAL A 84 5.83 -8.61 -3.30
CA VAL A 84 5.63 -9.06 -4.69
C VAL A 84 5.38 -10.57 -4.76
N ALA A 85 6.08 -11.37 -3.97
CA ALA A 85 5.84 -12.81 -3.89
C ALA A 85 4.43 -13.13 -3.36
N VAL A 86 3.98 -12.42 -2.33
CA VAL A 86 2.62 -12.55 -1.78
C VAL A 86 1.58 -12.15 -2.84
N LEU A 87 1.77 -11.01 -3.51
CA LEU A 87 0.90 -10.55 -4.58
C LEU A 87 0.82 -11.59 -5.72
N GLY A 88 1.95 -12.15 -6.13
CA GLY A 88 1.99 -13.23 -7.12
C GLY A 88 1.21 -14.48 -6.68
N ALA A 89 1.33 -14.89 -5.42
CA ALA A 89 0.55 -16.00 -4.86
C ALA A 89 -0.97 -15.69 -4.77
N MET A 90 -1.33 -14.40 -4.72
CA MET A 90 -2.72 -13.93 -4.78
C MET A 90 -3.23 -13.74 -6.21
N GLY A 91 -2.41 -14.01 -7.24
CA GLY A 91 -2.79 -13.90 -8.65
C GLY A 91 -2.61 -12.51 -9.25
N TYR A 92 -1.90 -11.61 -8.56
CA TYR A 92 -1.52 -10.31 -9.12
C TYR A 92 -0.34 -10.47 -10.08
N SER A 93 -0.30 -9.59 -11.08
CA SER A 93 0.76 -9.54 -12.07
C SER A 93 1.22 -8.11 -12.31
N LEU A 94 2.48 -7.92 -12.70
CA LEU A 94 3.02 -6.60 -12.99
C LEU A 94 2.20 -5.92 -14.10
N ALA A 95 1.79 -4.67 -13.88
CA ALA A 95 0.99 -3.93 -14.85
C ALA A 95 1.77 -3.74 -16.17
N PRO A 96 1.14 -3.99 -17.33
CA PRO A 96 1.79 -3.80 -18.62
C PRO A 96 2.03 -2.31 -18.89
N GLY A 97 3.20 -1.97 -19.45
CA GLY A 97 3.50 -0.62 -19.90
C GLY A 97 4.04 0.34 -18.84
N SER A 98 4.29 -0.13 -17.61
CA SER A 98 5.12 0.63 -16.68
C SER A 98 6.48 0.92 -17.30
N PRO A 99 6.96 2.18 -17.29
CA PRO A 99 8.33 2.50 -17.70
C PRO A 99 9.32 1.53 -17.05
N ARG A 100 10.43 1.24 -17.75
CA ARG A 100 11.49 0.34 -17.24
C ARG A 100 12.03 0.78 -15.86
N GLU A 101 11.80 2.04 -15.52
CA GLU A 101 12.20 2.72 -14.29
C GLU A 101 11.18 2.57 -13.15
N SER A 102 10.00 1.97 -13.37
CA SER A 102 8.91 1.96 -12.38
C SER A 102 8.02 0.71 -12.39
N SER A 103 8.55 -0.44 -11.98
CA SER A 103 7.77 -1.69 -11.78
C SER A 103 7.10 -1.75 -10.40
N HIS A 104 6.32 -0.73 -10.07
CA HIS A 104 5.65 -0.58 -8.76
C HIS A 104 4.20 -1.05 -8.77
N ARG A 105 3.52 -1.03 -9.94
CA ARG A 105 2.08 -1.30 -10.05
C ARG A 105 1.78 -2.75 -10.43
N TYR A 106 0.87 -3.37 -9.69
CA TYR A 106 0.41 -4.75 -9.88
C TYR A 106 -1.10 -4.78 -10.10
N LEU A 107 -1.52 -5.49 -11.14
CA LEU A 107 -2.92 -5.70 -11.48
C LEU A 107 -3.40 -7.04 -10.93
N GLY A 108 -4.49 -7.00 -10.19
CA GLY A 108 -5.15 -8.16 -9.64
C GLY A 108 -6.14 -8.81 -10.61
N PRO A 109 -6.61 -10.02 -10.28
CA PRO A 109 -7.49 -10.81 -11.15
C PRO A 109 -8.88 -10.18 -11.37
N SER A 110 -9.30 -9.23 -10.53
CA SER A 110 -10.58 -8.53 -10.65
C SER A 110 -10.46 -7.12 -11.23
N GLY A 111 -9.27 -6.73 -11.71
CA GLY A 111 -8.99 -5.42 -12.30
C GLY A 111 -8.55 -4.34 -11.30
N GLU A 112 -8.38 -4.71 -10.03
CA GLU A 112 -7.84 -3.86 -8.99
C GLU A 112 -6.33 -3.62 -9.16
N SER A 113 -5.82 -2.51 -8.63
CA SER A 113 -4.46 -2.04 -8.84
C SER A 113 -3.78 -1.78 -7.49
N ILE A 114 -2.62 -2.37 -7.27
CA ILE A 114 -1.80 -2.19 -6.06
C ILE A 114 -0.46 -1.59 -6.43
N ASP A 115 -0.12 -0.48 -5.80
CA ASP A 115 1.20 0.13 -5.90
C ASP A 115 2.04 -0.29 -4.70
N VAL A 116 3.14 -1.00 -4.99
CA VAL A 116 4.16 -1.41 -4.02
C VAL A 116 5.22 -0.32 -4.00
N LEU A 117 5.32 0.41 -2.88
CA LEU A 117 6.09 1.66 -2.76
C LEU A 117 7.16 1.59 -1.67
N ALA A 118 8.19 2.41 -1.82
CA ALA A 118 9.28 2.58 -0.85
C ALA A 118 9.37 4.03 -0.36
N PRO A 119 9.76 4.29 0.90
CA PRO A 119 10.05 5.64 1.36
C PRO A 119 11.33 6.17 0.70
N ARG A 120 11.38 7.48 0.45
CA ARG A 120 12.63 8.17 0.16
C ARG A 120 13.49 8.25 1.42
N LEU A 121 14.77 7.86 1.33
CA LEU A 121 15.70 7.78 2.46
C LEU A 121 16.95 8.65 2.26
N ASP A 122 16.80 9.98 2.29
CA ASP A 122 17.89 10.90 1.93
C ASP A 122 19.13 10.83 2.84
N ASP A 123 18.97 10.39 4.10
CA ASP A 123 20.06 10.30 5.10
C ASP A 123 20.75 8.93 5.15
N PHE A 124 20.37 7.97 4.30
CA PHE A 124 20.80 6.57 4.38
C PHE A 124 21.48 6.10 3.09
N PRO A 125 22.29 5.01 3.15
CA PRO A 125 22.78 4.36 1.94
C PRO A 125 21.63 3.97 1.00
N PRO A 126 21.83 4.00 -0.33
CA PRO A 126 20.80 3.62 -1.29
C PRO A 126 20.27 2.21 -0.99
N PRO A 127 18.97 2.05 -0.72
CA PRO A 127 18.39 0.74 -0.44
C PRO A 127 18.18 -0.04 -1.75
N ASP A 128 17.97 -1.35 -1.60
CA ASP A 128 17.51 -2.17 -2.71
C ASP A 128 16.02 -1.92 -2.96
N LEU A 129 15.71 -1.30 -4.10
CA LEU A 129 14.34 -0.97 -4.52
C LEU A 129 13.76 -2.00 -5.49
N THR A 130 14.40 -3.16 -5.63
CA THR A 130 13.98 -4.18 -6.59
C THR A 130 12.63 -4.79 -6.18
N THR A 131 11.68 -4.76 -7.10
CA THR A 131 10.37 -5.42 -6.97
C THR A 131 10.38 -6.71 -7.79
N THR A 132 9.82 -6.70 -9.01
CA THR A 132 9.95 -7.79 -10.00
C THR A 132 11.18 -7.53 -10.87
N PRO A 133 12.25 -8.34 -10.78
CA PRO A 133 13.48 -8.09 -11.55
C PRO A 133 13.25 -8.03 -13.07
N PRO A 134 13.92 -7.13 -13.80
CA PRO A 134 14.92 -6.14 -13.33
C PRO A 134 14.29 -4.82 -12.84
N GLY A 135 12.98 -4.77 -12.65
CA GLY A 135 12.21 -3.60 -12.27
C GLY A 135 12.41 -3.15 -10.83
N ARG A 136 12.19 -1.86 -10.60
CA ARG A 136 12.31 -1.21 -9.30
C ARG A 136 11.04 -0.41 -8.97
N THR A 137 10.76 -0.26 -7.68
CA THR A 137 9.72 0.67 -7.22
C THR A 137 10.15 2.13 -7.37
N ILE A 138 9.19 3.04 -7.28
CA ILE A 138 9.41 4.47 -7.05
C ILE A 138 9.53 4.76 -5.54
N GLU A 139 10.21 5.87 -5.23
CA GLU A 139 10.35 6.37 -3.86
C GLU A 139 9.30 7.45 -3.57
N VAL A 140 8.72 7.42 -2.37
CA VAL A 140 7.72 8.37 -1.89
C VAL A 140 8.38 9.39 -0.97
N TYR A 141 8.37 10.66 -1.40
CA TYR A 141 8.79 11.79 -0.56
C TYR A 141 7.89 11.93 0.67
N GLY A 142 8.48 12.11 1.84
CA GLY A 142 7.74 12.11 3.12
C GLY A 142 7.30 10.72 3.59
N GLY A 143 7.54 9.66 2.80
CA GLY A 143 7.17 8.28 3.17
C GLY A 143 7.78 7.82 4.49
N ARG A 144 8.97 8.31 4.85
CA ARG A 144 9.58 8.01 6.17
C ARG A 144 8.73 8.49 7.34
N GLU A 145 8.08 9.64 7.23
CA GLU A 145 7.18 10.14 8.28
C GLU A 145 5.87 9.34 8.30
N ALA A 146 5.43 8.85 7.14
CA ALA A 146 4.33 7.89 7.06
C ALA A 146 4.70 6.50 7.58
N LEU A 147 5.92 6.22 8.05
CA LEU A 147 6.26 4.95 8.71
C LEU A 147 6.53 5.14 10.20
N ARG A 148 6.65 6.39 10.65
CA ARG A 148 6.81 6.78 12.05
C ARG A 148 5.44 6.91 12.67
N HIS A 149 4.87 5.78 13.07
CA HIS A 149 3.58 5.71 13.74
C HIS A 149 3.78 5.16 15.14
#